data_AF-T0M056-F1
#
_entry.id   AF-T0M056-F1
#
_cell.length_a   1.000
_cell.length_b   1.000
_cell.length_c   1.000
_cell.angle_alpha   90.00
_cell.angle_beta   90.00
_cell.angle_gamma   90.00
#
_symmetry.space_group_name_H-M   'P 1'
#
loop_
_entity.id
_entity.type
_entity.pdbx_description
1 polymer ?
#
loop_
_entity_poly.entity_id
_entity_poly.type
_entity_poly.pdbx_seq_one_letter_code
_entity_poly.pdbx_strand_id
1 'polypeptide(L)'
;SLHFSNADTKQKVQGTEVIMDEDAFTFGFLITAVSVFITDLVWQGLWSLLFAMTMSGNIFYEAIGIAGFLLVFVGALVVLYCAIICLAYIIFFAAIFGIPAYLIYLALGLKYTIILAVVIAAIALVYLMETHTVSVEHYTITLNLHRRYAIRR
;
A
#
# COMPACT_ATOMS: atom_id res chain seq x y z
N SER A 1 39.57 17.11 -54.20
CA SER A 1 39.06 18.26 -53.44
C SER A 1 37.58 18.40 -53.76
N LEU A 2 36.60 18.44 -52.86
CA LEU A 2 36.57 18.57 -51.41
C LEU A 2 35.41 17.68 -50.91
N HIS A 3 35.70 16.91 -49.86
CA HIS A 3 34.71 16.31 -48.98
C HIS A 3 33.96 17.46 -48.28
N PHE A 4 32.65 17.57 -48.47
CA PHE A 4 31.79 18.32 -47.53
C PHE A 4 30.88 17.32 -46.83
N SER A 5 31.36 16.95 -45.63
CA SER A 5 30.61 16.29 -44.58
C SER A 5 29.40 17.14 -44.21
N ASN A 6 28.19 16.64 -44.47
CA ASN A 6 26.94 17.23 -43.97
C ASN A 6 26.38 16.33 -42.85
N ALA A 7 27.25 16.07 -41.85
CA ALA A 7 26.96 15.17 -40.73
C ALA A 7 26.39 15.88 -39.49
N ASP A 8 26.05 17.18 -39.54
CA ASP A 8 25.76 17.95 -38.32
C ASP A 8 24.38 18.62 -38.24
N THR A 9 23.45 18.36 -39.16
CA THR A 9 22.04 18.81 -39.02
C THR A 9 21.11 17.75 -38.43
N LYS A 10 21.65 16.65 -37.91
CA LYS A 10 20.89 15.62 -37.16
C LYS A 10 21.10 15.67 -35.65
N GLN A 11 21.51 16.82 -35.11
CA GLN A 11 21.43 17.04 -33.67
C GLN A 11 20.16 17.83 -33.32
N LYS A 12 19.38 17.28 -32.40
CA LYS A 12 18.35 17.96 -31.59
C LYS A 12 16.99 18.26 -32.24
N VAL A 13 16.37 17.24 -32.83
CA VAL A 13 14.98 16.95 -32.43
C VAL A 13 15.04 15.68 -31.61
N GLN A 14 15.69 15.82 -30.46
CA GLN A 14 15.55 14.88 -29.36
C GLN A 14 14.08 14.97 -29.02
N GLY A 15 13.31 14.01 -29.53
CA GLY A 15 11.95 13.80 -29.10
C GLY A 15 12.03 13.70 -27.59
N THR A 16 11.58 14.75 -26.92
CA THR A 16 11.08 14.64 -25.57
C THR A 16 9.88 13.74 -25.72
N GLU A 17 10.13 12.43 -25.72
CA GLU A 17 9.13 11.45 -25.39
C GLU A 17 8.71 11.87 -23.98
N VAL A 18 7.62 12.63 -23.90
CA VAL A 18 6.94 12.88 -22.65
C VAL A 18 6.38 11.51 -22.28
N ILE A 19 7.22 10.70 -21.65
CA ILE A 19 6.78 9.55 -20.87
C ILE A 19 6.00 10.21 -19.73
N MET A 20 4.75 10.54 -20.01
CA MET A 20 3.81 10.90 -18.98
C MET A 20 3.68 9.62 -18.17
N ASP A 21 4.17 9.63 -16.94
CA ASP A 21 4.05 8.50 -16.02
C ASP A 21 2.55 8.25 -15.78
N GLU A 22 1.91 7.47 -16.64
CA GLU A 22 0.48 7.15 -16.60
C GLU A 22 0.10 6.56 -15.23
N ASP A 23 1.04 5.86 -14.61
CA ASP A 23 0.95 5.35 -13.25
C ASP A 23 0.82 6.46 -12.21
N ALA A 24 1.62 7.54 -12.33
CA ALA A 24 1.57 8.67 -11.41
C ALA A 24 0.25 9.45 -11.55
N PHE A 25 -0.24 9.60 -12.79
CA PHE A 25 -1.54 10.22 -13.05
C PHE A 25 -2.69 9.38 -12.47
N THR A 26 -2.66 8.06 -12.69
CA THR A 26 -3.68 7.13 -12.17
C THR A 26 -3.68 7.11 -10.65
N PHE A 27 -2.49 7.07 -10.03
CA PHE A 27 -2.35 7.10 -8.58
C PHE A 27 -2.83 8.43 -7.99
N GLY A 28 -2.47 9.56 -8.60
CA GLY A 28 -2.94 10.88 -8.21
C GLY A 28 -4.46 11.02 -8.31
N PHE A 29 -5.05 10.49 -9.38
CA PHE A 29 -6.50 10.43 -9.56
C PHE A 29 -7.18 9.60 -8.48
N LEU A 30 -6.65 8.41 -8.16
CA LEU A 30 -7.20 7.55 -7.11
C LEU A 30 -7.11 8.19 -5.72
N ILE A 31 -5.98 8.82 -5.38
CA ILE A 31 -5.85 9.55 -4.10
C ILE A 31 -6.88 10.67 -4.04
N THR A 32 -7.03 11.43 -5.12
CA THR A 32 -8.00 12.53 -5.18
C THR A 32 -9.42 12.00 -5.01
N ALA A 33 -9.77 10.91 -5.70
CA ALA A 33 -11.07 10.24 -5.58
C ALA A 33 -11.39 9.83 -4.14
N VAL A 34 -10.43 9.19 -3.47
CA VAL A 34 -10.58 8.78 -2.06
C VAL A 34 -10.67 10.01 -1.14
N SER A 35 -9.86 11.03 -1.35
CA SER A 35 -9.88 12.25 -0.52
C SER A 35 -11.20 12.99 -0.58
N VAL A 36 -11.80 13.10 -1.77
CA VAL A 36 -13.11 13.75 -1.95
C VAL A 36 -14.22 12.90 -1.37
N PHE A 37 -14.14 11.57 -1.49
CA PHE A 37 -15.09 10.67 -0.81
C PHE A 37 -15.00 10.79 0.72
N ILE A 38 -13.80 10.87 1.30
CA ILE A 38 -13.64 11.11 2.75
C ILE A 38 -14.20 12.48 3.12
N THR A 39 -13.93 13.50 2.30
CA THR A 39 -14.46 14.85 2.51
C THR A 39 -15.98 14.86 2.47
N ASP A 40 -16.60 14.07 1.59
CA ASP A 40 -18.05 13.88 1.53
C ASP A 40 -18.64 13.29 2.82
N LEU A 41 -17.95 12.30 3.42
CA LEU A 41 -18.36 11.72 4.70
C LEU A 41 -18.24 12.70 5.88
N VAL A 42 -17.26 13.60 5.84
CA VAL A 42 -16.99 14.57 6.91
C VAL A 42 -17.84 15.83 6.76
N TRP A 43 -18.06 16.28 5.52
CA TRP A 43 -18.81 17.50 5.21
C TRP A 43 -20.20 17.15 4.65
N GLN A 44 -21.21 17.15 5.51
CA GLN A 44 -22.60 16.81 5.15
C GLN A 44 -23.23 17.72 4.08
N GLY A 45 -22.76 18.96 3.94
CA GLY A 45 -23.19 19.90 2.90
C GLY A 45 -22.60 19.68 1.49
N LEU A 46 -21.67 18.74 1.30
CA LEU A 46 -20.99 18.53 0.01
C LEU A 46 -21.99 18.04 -1.05
N TRP A 47 -22.87 17.11 -0.65
CA TRP A 47 -24.00 16.65 -1.47
C TRP A 47 -24.90 17.80 -1.92
N SER A 48 -25.32 18.67 -0.99
CA SER A 48 -26.19 19.79 -1.32
C SER A 48 -25.53 20.77 -2.28
N LEU A 49 -24.22 21.01 -2.12
CA LEU A 49 -23.43 21.87 -2.98
C LEU A 49 -23.25 21.27 -4.39
N LEU A 50 -22.92 19.98 -4.49
CA LEU A 50 -22.81 19.28 -5.77
C LEU A 50 -24.16 19.26 -6.51
N PHE A 51 -25.26 19.00 -5.81
CA PHE A 51 -26.61 19.08 -6.39
C PHE A 51 -26.96 20.48 -6.87
N ALA A 52 -26.66 21.51 -6.08
CA ALA A 52 -26.91 22.90 -6.47
C ALA A 52 -26.08 23.31 -7.70
N MET A 53 -24.83 22.84 -7.81
CA MET A 53 -23.98 23.08 -8.97
C MET A 53 -24.52 22.40 -10.23
N THR A 54 -24.97 21.15 -10.13
CA THR A 54 -25.59 20.41 -11.24
C THR A 54 -26.89 21.07 -11.72
N MET A 55 -27.70 21.61 -10.81
CA MET A 55 -28.98 22.26 -11.13
C MET A 55 -28.85 23.78 -11.42
N SER A 56 -27.63 24.33 -11.48
CA SER A 56 -27.41 25.77 -11.58
C SER A 56 -27.82 26.39 -12.91
N GLY A 57 -28.03 25.58 -13.97
CA GLY A 57 -28.34 26.03 -15.32
C GLY A 57 -27.14 26.64 -16.07
N ASN A 58 -25.96 26.68 -15.45
CA ASN A 58 -24.71 27.07 -16.08
C ASN A 58 -23.89 25.81 -16.41
N ILE A 59 -23.59 25.65 -17.70
CA ILE A 59 -22.85 24.50 -18.26
C ILE A 59 -21.52 24.28 -17.53
N PHE A 60 -20.84 25.35 -17.11
CA PHE A 60 -19.57 25.24 -16.39
C PHE A 60 -19.73 24.60 -15.01
N TYR A 61 -20.71 25.07 -14.22
CA TYR A 61 -20.97 24.52 -12.89
C TYR A 61 -21.62 23.13 -12.96
N GLU A 62 -22.42 22.88 -13.99
CA GLU A 62 -23.01 21.57 -14.24
C GLU A 62 -21.94 20.51 -14.49
N ALA A 63 -20.94 20.82 -15.34
CA ALA A 63 -19.82 19.92 -15.60
C ALA A 63 -19.00 19.62 -14.33
N ILE A 64 -18.74 20.63 -13.49
CA ILE A 64 -18.03 20.46 -12.21
C ILE A 64 -18.86 19.59 -11.25
N GLY A 65 -20.17 19.81 -11.17
CA GLY A 65 -21.07 19.02 -10.33
C GLY A 65 -21.06 17.55 -10.72
N ILE A 66 -21.23 17.25 -12.02
CA ILE A 66 -21.21 15.87 -12.54
C ILE A 66 -19.85 15.21 -12.32
N ALA A 67 -18.74 15.93 -12.58
CA ALA A 67 -17.40 15.41 -12.34
C ALA A 67 -17.17 15.09 -10.86
N GLY A 68 -17.64 15.96 -9.95
CA GLY A 68 -17.59 15.74 -8.51
C GLY A 68 -18.35 14.50 -8.08
N PHE A 69 -19.57 14.29 -8.60
CA PHE A 69 -20.35 13.08 -8.33
C PHE A 69 -19.63 11.81 -8.80
N LEU A 70 -19.09 11.81 -10.01
CA LEU A 70 -18.33 10.67 -10.53
C LEU A 70 -17.10 10.37 -9.67
N LEU A 71 -16.42 11.42 -9.20
CA LEU A 71 -15.21 11.29 -8.40
C LEU A 71 -15.50 10.74 -7.00
N VAL A 72 -16.59 11.18 -6.35
CA VAL A 72 -17.10 10.60 -5.09
C VAL A 72 -17.48 9.13 -5.30
N PHE A 73 -18.15 8.81 -6.40
CA PHE A 73 -18.56 7.44 -6.72
C PHE A 73 -17.37 6.50 -6.94
N VAL A 74 -16.35 6.94 -7.69
CA VAL A 74 -15.10 6.18 -7.86
C VAL A 74 -14.39 6.00 -6.51
N GLY A 75 -14.31 7.05 -5.69
CA GLY A 75 -13.74 6.95 -4.34
C GLY A 75 -14.46 5.92 -3.47
N ALA A 76 -15.79 5.90 -3.51
CA ALA A 76 -16.61 4.91 -2.80
C ALA A 76 -16.32 3.48 -3.25
N LEU A 77 -16.19 3.23 -4.57
CA LEU A 77 -15.85 1.92 -5.12
C LEU A 77 -14.47 1.44 -4.67
N VAL A 78 -13.48 2.34 -4.66
CA VAL A 78 -12.12 2.02 -4.19
C VAL A 78 -12.12 1.63 -2.71
N VAL A 79 -12.83 2.40 -1.87
CA VAL A 79 -12.95 2.10 -0.43
C VAL A 79 -13.70 0.77 -0.22
N LEU A 80 -14.77 0.53 -0.97
CA LEU A 80 -15.53 -0.73 -0.91
C LEU A 80 -14.66 -1.93 -1.29
N TYR A 81 -13.89 -1.82 -2.38
CA TYR A 81 -12.95 -2.85 -2.79
C TYR A 81 -11.91 -3.15 -1.71
N CYS A 82 -11.33 -2.11 -1.11
CA CYS A 82 -10.39 -2.25 0.00
C CYS A 82 -11.06 -2.93 1.22
N ALA A 83 -12.30 -2.57 1.55
CA ALA A 83 -13.03 -3.15 2.66
C ALA A 83 -13.31 -4.65 2.46
N ILE A 84 -13.66 -5.08 1.25
CA ILE A 84 -13.87 -6.50 0.91
C ILE A 84 -12.58 -7.30 1.09
N ILE A 85 -11.45 -6.77 0.60
CA ILE A 85 -10.14 -7.41 0.78
C ILE A 85 -9.81 -7.52 2.27
N CYS A 86 -9.95 -6.44 3.03
CA CYS A 86 -9.73 -6.46 4.48
C CYS A 86 -10.60 -7.50 5.18
N LEU A 87 -11.88 -7.61 4.81
CA LEU A 87 -12.79 -8.60 5.36
C LEU A 87 -12.33 -10.03 5.07
N ALA A 88 -11.92 -10.32 3.82
CA ALA A 88 -11.36 -11.61 3.46
C ALA A 88 -10.11 -11.96 4.28
N TYR A 89 -9.22 -10.98 4.49
CA TYR A 89 -8.05 -11.15 5.35
C TYR A 89 -8.44 -11.45 6.80
N ILE A 90 -9.43 -10.73 7.36
CA ILE A 90 -9.91 -10.98 8.73
C ILE A 90 -10.46 -12.40 8.86
N ILE A 91 -11.24 -12.88 7.90
CA ILE A 91 -11.76 -14.26 7.90
C ILE A 91 -10.61 -15.27 7.86
N PHE A 92 -9.62 -15.05 7.00
CA PHE A 92 -8.47 -15.94 6.88
C PHE A 92 -7.64 -15.99 8.18
N PHE A 93 -7.36 -14.83 8.78
CA PHE A 93 -6.70 -14.74 10.07
C PHE A 93 -7.52 -15.38 11.19
N ALA A 94 -8.83 -15.17 11.20
CA ALA A 94 -9.73 -15.80 12.18
C ALA A 94 -9.77 -17.33 12.01
N ALA A 95 -9.68 -17.85 10.78
CA ALA A 95 -9.61 -19.29 10.55
C ALA A 95 -8.29 -19.89 11.05
N ILE A 96 -7.15 -19.23 10.77
CA ILE A 96 -5.81 -19.74 11.15
C ILE A 96 -5.55 -19.59 12.65
N PHE A 97 -5.84 -18.44 13.23
CA PHE A 97 -5.51 -18.15 14.63
C PHE A 97 -6.73 -18.23 15.53
N GLY A 98 -7.89 -17.78 15.06
CA GLY A 98 -9.11 -17.75 15.87
C GLY A 98 -9.65 -19.14 16.18
N ILE A 99 -9.67 -20.08 15.23
CA ILE A 99 -10.16 -21.45 15.48
C ILE A 99 -9.26 -22.18 16.50
N PRO A 100 -7.92 -22.22 16.35
CA PRO A 100 -7.07 -22.83 17.38
C PRO A 100 -7.16 -22.12 18.73
N ALA A 101 -7.23 -20.79 18.75
CA ALA A 101 -7.39 -20.04 19.99
C ALA A 101 -8.73 -20.37 20.69
N TYR A 102 -9.81 -20.51 19.92
CA TYR A 102 -11.12 -20.89 20.45
C TYR A 102 -11.15 -22.33 20.99
N LEU A 103 -10.46 -23.27 20.33
CA LEU A 103 -10.33 -24.63 20.83
C LEU A 103 -9.55 -24.70 22.15
N ILE A 104 -8.45 -23.95 22.26
CA ILE A 104 -7.67 -23.83 23.50
C ILE A 104 -8.53 -23.20 24.60
N TYR A 105 -9.32 -22.18 24.27
CA TYR A 105 -10.28 -21.58 25.18
C TYR A 105 -11.31 -22.58 25.71
N LEU A 106 -11.89 -23.40 24.83
CA LEU A 106 -12.92 -24.37 25.21
C LEU A 106 -12.35 -25.53 26.04
N ALA A 107 -11.10 -25.93 25.78
CA ALA A 107 -10.41 -26.99 26.51
C ALA A 107 -9.93 -26.56 27.91
N LEU A 108 -9.41 -25.34 28.05
CA LEU A 108 -8.86 -24.84 29.31
C LEU A 108 -9.85 -24.00 30.13
N GLY A 109 -10.88 -23.43 29.51
CA GLY A 109 -11.78 -22.45 30.12
C GLY A 109 -11.14 -21.06 30.26
N LEU A 110 -11.98 -20.02 30.33
CA LEU A 110 -11.60 -18.60 30.23
C LEU A 110 -10.47 -18.18 31.17
N LYS A 111 -10.50 -18.66 32.41
CA LYS A 111 -9.50 -18.31 33.43
C LYS A 111 -8.10 -18.79 33.05
N TYR A 112 -7.97 -20.02 32.58
CA TYR A 112 -6.67 -20.62 32.27
C TYR A 112 -6.15 -20.19 30.89
N THR A 113 -7.01 -19.84 29.94
CA THR A 113 -6.57 -19.27 28.65
C THR A 113 -5.92 -17.91 28.80
N ILE A 114 -6.46 -17.05 29.66
CA ILE A 114 -5.86 -15.73 29.95
C ILE A 114 -4.50 -15.90 30.62
N ILE A 115 -4.39 -16.79 31.61
CA ILE A 115 -3.12 -17.08 32.28
C ILE A 115 -2.09 -17.61 31.27
N LEU A 116 -2.48 -18.54 30.39
CA LEU A 116 -1.62 -19.07 29.35
C LEU A 116 -1.13 -17.97 28.39
N ALA A 117 -2.03 -17.08 27.95
CA ALA A 117 -1.67 -15.96 27.09
C ALA A 117 -0.66 -15.02 27.75
N VAL A 118 -0.84 -14.72 29.04
CA VAL A 118 0.09 -13.90 29.83
C VAL A 118 1.47 -14.58 29.95
N VAL A 119 1.52 -15.89 30.18
CA VAL A 119 2.77 -16.64 30.26
C VAL A 119 3.51 -16.64 28.91
N ILE A 120 2.80 -16.90 27.81
CA ILE A 120 3.39 -16.87 26.46
C ILE A 120 3.92 -15.47 26.15
N ALA A 121 3.15 -14.41 26.47
CA ALA A 121 3.58 -13.04 26.29
C ALA A 121 4.84 -12.70 27.11
N ALA A 122 4.91 -13.15 28.36
CA ALA A 122 6.08 -12.97 29.21
C ALA A 122 7.32 -13.67 28.63
N ILE A 123 7.17 -14.92 28.16
CA ILE A 123 8.27 -15.66 27.52
C ILE A 123 8.74 -14.96 26.24
N ALA A 124 7.81 -14.50 25.39
CA ALA A 124 8.14 -13.76 24.18
C ALA A 124 8.87 -12.46 24.48
N LEU A 125 8.48 -11.75 25.54
CA LEU A 125 9.13 -10.51 25.99
C LEU A 125 10.55 -10.78 26.48
N VAL A 126 10.75 -11.84 27.30
CA VAL A 126 12.08 -12.29 27.73
C VAL A 126 12.94 -12.67 26.53
N TYR A 127 12.40 -13.41 25.56
CA TYR A 127 13.10 -13.79 24.33
C TYR A 127 13.47 -12.56 23.48
N LEU A 128 12.58 -11.58 23.39
CA LEU A 128 12.84 -10.32 22.69
C LEU A 128 13.93 -9.50 23.39
N MET A 129 13.95 -9.46 24.72
CA MET A 129 15.05 -8.86 25.48
C MET A 129 16.36 -9.62 25.26
N GLU A 130 16.33 -10.95 25.32
CA GLU A 130 17.50 -11.81 25.11
C GLU A 130 18.12 -11.55 23.73
N THR A 131 17.30 -11.58 22.67
CA THR A 131 17.73 -11.28 21.29
C THR A 131 18.18 -9.84 21.08
N HIS A 132 17.71 -8.87 21.86
CA HIS A 132 18.19 -7.48 21.82
C HIS A 132 19.45 -7.24 22.68
N THR A 133 19.69 -8.09 23.69
CA THR A 133 20.90 -8.08 24.54
C THR A 133 22.06 -8.88 23.97
N VAL A 134 21.80 -9.81 23.04
CA VAL A 134 22.83 -10.39 22.19
C VAL A 134 23.18 -9.34 21.13
N SER A 135 23.91 -8.30 21.58
CA SER A 135 24.75 -7.51 20.70
C SER A 135 25.52 -8.51 19.86
N VAL A 136 25.25 -8.47 18.57
CA VAL A 136 25.96 -9.22 17.56
C VAL A 136 27.42 -8.77 17.66
N GLU A 137 28.21 -9.46 18.48
CA GLU A 137 29.65 -9.53 18.31
C GLU A 137 29.85 -10.21 16.95
N HIS A 138 29.83 -9.41 15.89
CA HIS A 138 30.53 -9.74 14.66
C HIS A 138 32.01 -9.85 15.04
N TYR A 139 32.41 -10.99 15.62
CA TYR A 139 33.71 -11.52 15.32
C TYR A 139 33.73 -11.68 13.81
N THR A 140 34.33 -10.68 13.15
CA THR A 140 34.79 -10.75 11.77
C THR A 140 35.79 -11.89 11.70
N ILE A 141 35.29 -13.12 11.63
CA ILE A 141 36.05 -14.23 11.07
C ILE A 141 36.12 -13.89 9.58
N THR A 142 37.15 -13.13 9.22
CA THR A 142 37.61 -13.02 7.85
C THR A 142 38.02 -14.42 7.43
N LEU A 143 37.06 -15.20 6.93
CA LEU A 143 37.33 -16.42 6.18
C LEU A 143 38.09 -15.97 4.93
N ASN A 144 39.41 -15.97 5.05
CA ASN A 144 40.35 -15.81 3.98
C ASN A 144 40.01 -16.90 2.95
N LEU A 145 39.33 -16.52 1.87
CA LEU A 145 38.84 -17.38 0.81
C LEU A 145 40.02 -17.85 -0.07
N HIS A 146 41.06 -18.41 0.54
CA HIS A 146 42.26 -18.92 -0.11
C HIS A 146 42.10 -20.40 -0.48
N ARG A 147 40.98 -20.79 -1.08
CA ARG A 147 40.84 -22.15 -1.62
C ARG A 147 40.32 -22.10 -3.04
N ARG A 148 41.30 -22.03 -3.96
CA ARG A 148 41.16 -22.36 -5.38
C ARG A 148 40.41 -23.69 -5.53
N TYR A 149 39.18 -23.62 -6.02
CA TYR A 149 38.49 -24.79 -6.56
C TYR A 149 39.12 -25.12 -7.92
N ALA A 150 39.99 -26.14 -7.92
CA ALA A 150 40.39 -26.82 -9.14
C ALA A 150 39.23 -27.72 -9.57
N ILE A 151 38.41 -27.25 -10.51
CA ILE A 151 37.47 -28.09 -11.25
C ILE A 151 38.34 -28.94 -12.20
N ARG A 152 38.50 -30.23 -11.88
CA ARG A 152 39.05 -31.23 -12.81
C ARG A 152 37.88 -32.09 -13.31
N ARG A 153 37.67 -31.96 -14.62
CA ARG A 153 37.03 -32.82 -15.63
C ARG A 153 36.26 -34.04 -15.13
#